data_AF-A0A516V592-F1
#
_entry.id   AF-A0A516V592-F1
#
_cell.length_a   1.000
_cell.length_b   1.000
_cell.length_c   1.000
_cell.angle_alpha   90.00
_cell.angle_beta   90.00
_cell.angle_gamma   90.00
#
_symmetry.space_group_name_H-M   'P 1'
#
loop_
_entity.id
_entity.type
_entity.pdbx_description
1 polymer ?
#
loop_
_entity_poly.entity_id
_entity_poly.type
_entity_poly.pdbx_seq_one_letter_code
_entity_poly.pdbx_strand_id
1 'polypeptide(L)'
;MSLSLPSTSKPSSRASAATPPMKVPAMPRMWMRLAGWSLMRGLSPIHAAFTFAPRAWNNVARPAEGRWGNARPDCPADARACRTSNPLPGSFRNMHRLVFAPLALAVAMIAASTPALAADNVSPALRAAMQRDLGLTSTQLSQYLKIERLSEQSKGLEKQQGSHFAGSWIERQGNGDFRFVVATTSAGAQKAPAGVEIRNARHTLADLDSSKGQLDLQLTQGTRVPRGVYGWYVDVQSNSVVVSVGKGGQQAGVDFVARSGADARTVRFVVEAEQPSLRATAKGGLGYLRDPGDGYLYACSIGFNVAKGSTPGYVSAGHCGDAGEPTYLEGPAGTGPQWTLGPKIGTFQASNFPNPGQTGNDWSWIAISSGNTQSATVYGWGKGDVTVKGSTAAAVGAAICRSGRTTGWQCGTIQAKGQTVNYSSGETILNLTRTTACSEGGDSGGSFITSVGQAQGVLSGGSGSCKGRHRNSRSYFQPLLPILSAYGLTLKTG
;
A
#
# COMPACT_ATOMS: atom_id res chain seq x y z
N MET A 1 -48.94 12.15 46.10
CA MET A 1 -49.88 13.25 45.79
C MET A 1 -49.83 13.43 44.27
N SER A 2 -50.89 13.24 43.50
CA SER A 2 -52.28 12.90 43.87
C SER A 2 -52.90 11.94 42.85
N LEU A 3 -54.02 11.29 43.21
CA LEU A 3 -54.70 10.29 42.38
C LEU A 3 -55.74 10.93 41.46
N SER A 4 -56.09 10.21 40.38
CA SER A 4 -57.47 10.08 39.88
C SER A 4 -57.66 8.72 39.19
N LEU A 5 -58.89 8.20 39.25
CA LEU A 5 -59.34 6.84 38.83
C LEU A 5 -60.36 7.01 37.66
N PRO A 6 -61.25 6.05 37.26
CA PRO A 6 -61.41 4.60 37.57
C PRO A 6 -61.73 3.71 36.33
N SER A 7 -61.93 2.38 36.56
CA SER A 7 -62.75 1.42 35.74
C SER A 7 -62.36 1.15 34.26
N THR A 8 -62.34 -0.06 33.67
CA THR A 8 -62.75 -1.46 34.01
C THR A 8 -62.13 -2.42 32.94
N SER A 9 -62.21 -3.77 32.88
CA SER A 9 -62.86 -4.83 33.68
C SER A 9 -62.09 -6.19 33.67
N LYS A 10 -62.45 -7.15 32.80
CA LYS A 10 -62.13 -8.61 32.80
C LYS A 10 -62.60 -9.29 31.47
N PRO A 11 -62.23 -10.56 31.14
CA PRO A 11 -61.02 -11.35 31.48
C PRO A 11 -60.45 -12.23 30.31
N SER A 12 -59.36 -12.98 30.57
CA SER A 12 -58.88 -14.17 29.80
C SER A 12 -58.23 -13.90 28.42
N SER A 13 -57.15 -14.58 27.96
CA SER A 13 -56.70 -15.95 28.25
C SER A 13 -55.15 -16.15 28.10
N ARG A 14 -54.69 -17.40 27.89
CA ARG A 14 -53.27 -17.86 27.82
C ARG A 14 -52.61 -17.48 26.45
N ALA A 15 -51.32 -17.67 26.16
CA ALA A 15 -50.23 -18.43 26.81
C ALA A 15 -48.83 -17.85 26.48
N SER A 16 -47.80 -18.25 27.24
CA SER A 16 -46.38 -17.98 26.94
C SER A 16 -45.73 -19.10 26.12
N ALA A 17 -44.67 -18.79 25.36
CA ALA A 17 -43.77 -19.78 24.77
C ALA A 17 -42.31 -19.31 24.85
N ALA A 18 -41.38 -20.22 25.15
CA ALA A 18 -39.93 -20.03 25.15
C ALA A 18 -39.23 -21.30 24.63
N THR A 19 -38.07 -21.16 24.01
CA THR A 19 -37.46 -22.21 23.17
C THR A 19 -36.34 -23.00 23.90
N PRO A 20 -36.35 -24.34 23.86
CA PRO A 20 -35.23 -25.20 24.30
C PRO A 20 -34.39 -25.78 23.12
N PRO A 21 -33.23 -26.44 23.38
CA PRO A 21 -32.18 -26.65 22.35
C PRO A 21 -31.96 -28.10 21.83
N MET A 22 -31.11 -28.19 20.79
CA MET A 22 -30.31 -29.30 20.21
C MET A 22 -30.61 -30.78 20.54
N LYS A 23 -30.63 -31.62 19.48
CA LYS A 23 -30.11 -33.02 19.48
C LYS A 23 -29.73 -33.50 18.06
N VAL A 24 -28.95 -34.59 17.99
CA VAL A 24 -28.34 -35.23 16.80
C VAL A 24 -29.03 -36.60 16.55
N PRO A 25 -29.33 -37.05 15.30
CA PRO A 25 -28.57 -38.19 14.71
C PRO A 25 -28.62 -38.45 13.16
N ALA A 26 -27.74 -39.38 12.74
CA ALA A 26 -27.90 -40.43 11.71
C ALA A 26 -27.71 -40.18 10.18
N MET A 27 -27.19 -41.24 9.52
CA MET A 27 -27.09 -41.45 8.07
C MET A 27 -28.21 -42.38 7.54
N PRO A 28 -28.50 -42.39 6.23
CA PRO A 28 -29.14 -43.50 5.54
C PRO A 28 -28.19 -44.28 4.58
N ARG A 29 -28.52 -45.53 4.25
CA ARG A 29 -27.77 -46.40 3.31
C ARG A 29 -28.48 -46.55 1.95
N MET A 30 -27.64 -46.58 0.91
CA MET A 30 -27.75 -47.29 -0.37
C MET A 30 -28.92 -48.28 -0.56
N TRP A 31 -29.62 -48.18 -1.70
CA TRP A 31 -30.41 -49.24 -2.34
C TRP A 31 -30.15 -49.28 -3.85
N MET A 32 -30.45 -50.42 -4.49
CA MET A 32 -30.04 -50.76 -5.86
C MET A 32 -31.16 -51.53 -6.58
N ARG A 33 -31.45 -51.21 -7.86
CA ARG A 33 -32.30 -52.02 -8.76
C ARG A 33 -32.00 -51.68 -10.24
N LEU A 34 -32.40 -52.58 -11.15
CA LEU A 34 -31.98 -52.67 -12.55
C LEU A 34 -33.16 -52.86 -13.52
N ALA A 35 -32.92 -52.55 -14.81
CA ALA A 35 -33.75 -52.81 -16.00
C ALA A 35 -35.13 -52.10 -16.09
N GLY A 36 -35.69 -51.82 -17.29
CA GLY A 36 -35.12 -51.91 -18.66
C GLY A 36 -36.21 -51.92 -19.77
N TRP A 37 -35.82 -51.56 -21.01
CA TRP A 37 -36.61 -51.63 -22.28
C TRP A 37 -37.82 -50.66 -22.42
N SER A 38 -38.28 -50.23 -23.62
CA SER A 38 -37.64 -50.06 -24.95
C SER A 38 -38.56 -49.28 -25.94
N LEU A 39 -37.99 -48.47 -26.87
CA LEU A 39 -38.61 -47.89 -28.10
C LEU A 39 -39.81 -46.90 -27.91
N MET A 40 -40.21 -46.00 -28.85
CA MET A 40 -39.80 -45.73 -30.24
C MET A 40 -40.12 -44.26 -30.67
N ARG A 41 -39.31 -43.67 -31.58
CA ARG A 41 -39.55 -42.42 -32.40
C ARG A 41 -39.65 -41.08 -31.63
N GLY A 42 -39.19 -39.94 -32.15
CA GLY A 42 -38.45 -39.68 -33.39
C GLY A 42 -38.25 -38.17 -33.68
N LEU A 43 -37.54 -37.87 -34.78
CA LEU A 43 -37.15 -36.54 -35.32
C LEU A 43 -35.97 -35.81 -34.65
N SER A 44 -35.16 -35.19 -35.51
CA SER A 44 -33.91 -34.46 -35.25
C SER A 44 -34.09 -32.98 -35.67
N PRO A 45 -33.21 -32.03 -35.32
CA PRO A 45 -32.00 -31.87 -36.13
C PRO A 45 -30.71 -31.42 -35.40
N ILE A 46 -29.58 -31.89 -35.95
CA ILE A 46 -28.29 -31.18 -36.10
C ILE A 46 -27.68 -30.50 -34.85
N HIS A 47 -26.62 -31.10 -34.32
CA HIS A 47 -25.43 -30.39 -33.82
C HIS A 47 -24.19 -31.18 -34.26
N ALA A 48 -23.22 -30.52 -34.90
CA ALA A 48 -21.96 -31.15 -35.32
C ALA A 48 -20.90 -30.91 -34.25
N ALA A 49 -20.38 -31.99 -33.65
CA ALA A 49 -19.27 -31.91 -32.71
C ALA A 49 -17.92 -31.96 -33.45
N PHE A 50 -17.01 -31.05 -33.11
CA PHE A 50 -15.58 -31.20 -33.40
C PHE A 50 -14.80 -31.24 -32.09
N THR A 51 -14.32 -32.42 -31.73
CA THR A 51 -13.36 -32.63 -30.65
C THR A 51 -11.98 -32.13 -31.08
N PHE A 52 -11.25 -31.50 -30.16
CA PHE A 52 -9.81 -31.29 -30.31
C PHE A 52 -9.08 -31.78 -29.06
N ALA A 53 -8.10 -32.66 -29.27
CA ALA A 53 -7.26 -33.21 -28.21
C ALA A 53 -6.11 -32.24 -27.86
N PRO A 54 -5.58 -32.28 -26.62
CA PRO A 54 -4.45 -31.44 -26.24
C PRO A 54 -3.18 -31.87 -26.97
N ARG A 55 -2.49 -30.92 -27.62
CA ARG A 55 -1.13 -31.14 -28.15
C ARG A 55 -0.08 -30.71 -27.13
N ALA A 56 0.70 -31.68 -26.65
CA ALA A 56 1.97 -31.39 -25.99
C ALA A 56 2.94 -30.72 -26.97
N TRP A 57 3.84 -29.88 -26.44
CA TRP A 57 4.96 -29.29 -27.17
C TRP A 57 6.24 -29.57 -26.39
N ASN A 58 7.24 -30.18 -27.03
CA ASN A 58 8.62 -30.10 -26.57
C ASN A 58 9.59 -30.45 -27.71
N ASN A 59 10.82 -29.93 -27.60
CA ASN A 59 11.97 -30.12 -28.50
C ASN A 59 11.85 -29.57 -29.94
N VAL A 60 12.94 -29.12 -30.60
CA VAL A 60 14.13 -28.34 -30.17
C VAL A 60 14.90 -27.98 -31.45
N ALA A 61 15.49 -26.77 -31.53
CA ALA A 61 16.57 -26.46 -32.48
C ALA A 61 17.41 -25.28 -31.96
N ARG A 62 18.74 -25.40 -32.04
CA ARG A 62 19.72 -24.31 -31.79
C ARG A 62 20.24 -23.77 -33.14
N PRO A 63 20.57 -22.48 -33.22
CA PRO A 63 21.99 -22.06 -33.27
C PRO A 63 22.21 -20.76 -32.44
N ALA A 64 23.42 -20.18 -32.31
CA ALA A 64 24.80 -20.69 -32.20
C ALA A 64 25.63 -19.56 -31.55
N GLU A 65 26.84 -19.84 -31.04
CA GLU A 65 27.62 -18.87 -30.25
C GLU A 65 28.32 -17.80 -31.12
N GLY A 66 28.29 -16.54 -30.68
CA GLY A 66 28.85 -15.38 -31.40
C GLY A 66 29.64 -14.45 -30.47
N ARG A 67 30.96 -14.44 -30.62
CA ARG A 67 31.92 -13.66 -29.82
C ARG A 67 31.83 -12.16 -30.13
N TRP A 68 31.69 -11.32 -29.11
CA TRP A 68 31.80 -9.86 -29.23
C TRP A 68 33.19 -9.35 -28.82
N GLY A 69 33.67 -8.34 -29.53
CA GLY A 69 34.95 -7.66 -29.28
C GLY A 69 34.84 -6.15 -29.49
N ASN A 70 35.85 -5.40 -29.02
CA ASN A 70 35.82 -3.94 -29.01
C ASN A 70 35.95 -3.30 -30.40
N ALA A 71 35.16 -2.25 -30.66
CA ALA A 71 35.43 -1.23 -31.67
C ALA A 71 34.91 0.14 -31.19
N ARG A 72 35.46 1.23 -31.74
CA ARG A 72 35.10 2.62 -31.43
C ARG A 72 34.23 3.22 -32.54
N PRO A 73 33.43 4.27 -32.29
CA PRO A 73 32.92 5.13 -33.36
C PRO A 73 34.02 6.07 -33.89
N ASP A 74 33.93 6.41 -35.17
CA ASP A 74 34.91 7.24 -35.90
C ASP A 74 34.73 8.75 -35.66
N CYS A 75 35.74 9.52 -36.09
CA CYS A 75 35.74 10.99 -36.09
C CYS A 75 36.30 11.51 -37.43
N PRO A 76 35.61 12.43 -38.14
CA PRO A 76 36.07 12.95 -39.43
C PRO A 76 37.13 14.07 -39.29
N ALA A 77 37.99 14.19 -40.30
CA ALA A 77 38.84 15.38 -40.53
C ALA A 77 37.96 16.58 -41.00
N ASP A 78 38.38 17.86 -40.97
CA ASP A 78 39.70 18.41 -41.25
C ASP A 78 39.87 19.85 -40.66
N ALA A 79 41.06 20.45 -40.84
CA ALA A 79 41.41 21.87 -40.77
C ALA A 79 41.60 22.57 -39.38
N ARG A 80 42.89 22.80 -39.05
CA ARG A 80 43.52 24.09 -38.59
C ARG A 80 42.86 24.85 -37.40
N ALA A 81 43.56 25.27 -36.32
CA ALA A 81 44.99 25.57 -36.13
C ALA A 81 45.40 25.76 -34.63
N CYS A 82 46.70 25.98 -34.38
CA CYS A 82 47.37 26.42 -33.13
C CYS A 82 47.39 25.39 -31.96
N ARG A 83 48.55 24.91 -31.48
CA ARG A 83 49.66 25.57 -30.71
C ARG A 83 49.18 26.01 -29.30
N THR A 84 49.86 25.72 -28.17
CA THR A 84 51.31 25.51 -27.93
C THR A 84 51.72 24.49 -26.82
N SER A 85 52.84 23.79 -27.06
CA SER A 85 53.96 23.42 -26.13
C SER A 85 53.76 22.69 -24.77
N ASN A 86 54.26 21.45 -24.74
CA ASN A 86 54.98 20.75 -23.65
C ASN A 86 56.46 21.25 -23.54
N PRO A 87 57.35 20.77 -22.61
CA PRO A 87 57.19 20.15 -21.28
C PRO A 87 58.23 20.66 -20.21
N LEU A 88 58.33 19.96 -19.06
CA LEU A 88 59.48 19.90 -18.11
C LEU A 88 60.71 19.15 -18.72
N PRO A 89 61.90 18.95 -18.07
CA PRO A 89 62.34 19.26 -16.69
C PRO A 89 63.78 19.87 -16.54
N GLY A 90 64.32 19.98 -15.32
CA GLY A 90 65.74 20.31 -15.04
C GLY A 90 66.09 20.29 -13.54
N SER A 91 67.37 20.11 -13.15
CA SER A 91 67.80 19.94 -11.73
C SER A 91 69.21 20.46 -11.40
N PHE A 92 69.50 20.56 -10.09
CA PHE A 92 70.79 20.79 -9.39
C PHE A 92 71.51 22.16 -9.50
N ARG A 93 71.71 22.81 -8.34
CA ARG A 93 73.04 22.92 -7.69
C ARG A 93 72.99 23.44 -6.24
N ASN A 94 74.02 23.12 -5.46
CA ASN A 94 74.25 23.57 -4.07
C ASN A 94 75.05 24.88 -4.02
N MET A 95 74.95 25.64 -2.92
CA MET A 95 76.15 25.99 -2.13
C MET A 95 75.85 26.38 -0.66
N HIS A 96 76.89 26.31 0.16
CA HIS A 96 77.00 26.63 1.60
C HIS A 96 76.78 28.14 1.91
N ARG A 97 76.78 28.66 3.16
CA ARG A 97 77.26 28.27 4.51
C ARG A 97 76.49 29.17 5.54
N LEU A 98 76.33 28.89 6.83
CA LEU A 98 77.31 28.94 7.94
C LEU A 98 76.60 28.57 9.28
N VAL A 99 77.34 28.45 10.39
CA VAL A 99 76.84 28.00 11.71
C VAL A 99 77.09 29.05 12.79
N PHE A 100 76.12 29.29 13.68
CA PHE A 100 76.35 29.72 15.08
C PHE A 100 75.17 29.32 16.00
N ALA A 101 75.50 29.04 17.25
CA ALA A 101 74.61 28.79 18.40
C ALA A 101 75.43 29.06 19.68
N PRO A 102 74.88 29.01 20.92
CA PRO A 102 73.47 28.94 21.35
C PRO A 102 73.08 30.11 22.32
N LEU A 103 71.80 30.26 22.70
CA LEU A 103 71.35 30.48 24.11
C LEU A 103 69.82 30.57 24.32
N ALA A 104 69.42 30.35 25.58
CA ALA A 104 68.30 30.98 26.32
C ALA A 104 66.83 30.91 25.83
N LEU A 105 66.09 29.97 26.44
CA LEU A 105 64.97 30.25 27.35
C LEU A 105 63.79 31.15 26.87
N ALA A 106 62.75 30.55 26.26
CA ALA A 106 61.33 30.98 26.40
C ALA A 106 60.32 29.98 25.78
N VAL A 107 60.24 28.73 26.25
CA VAL A 107 59.09 27.86 25.89
C VAL A 107 57.90 28.27 26.76
N ALA A 108 57.14 29.26 26.29
CA ALA A 108 55.85 29.58 26.87
C ALA A 108 54.91 28.38 26.72
N MET A 109 54.60 27.72 27.83
CA MET A 109 53.57 26.68 27.90
C MET A 109 52.20 27.33 27.70
N ILE A 110 51.85 27.60 26.44
CA ILE A 110 50.46 27.78 26.02
C ILE A 110 49.81 26.41 26.17
N ALA A 111 49.37 26.13 27.39
CA ALA A 111 48.41 25.08 27.68
C ALA A 111 47.10 25.49 26.98
N ALA A 112 47.00 25.15 25.70
CA ALA A 112 45.78 25.23 24.93
C ALA A 112 44.80 24.21 25.52
N SER A 113 44.11 24.64 26.56
CA SER A 113 42.98 23.95 27.18
C SER A 113 41.84 23.91 26.17
N THR A 114 41.95 22.98 25.23
CA THR A 114 40.87 22.66 24.31
C THR A 114 39.64 22.29 25.13
N PRO A 115 38.54 23.07 25.06
CA PRO A 115 37.31 22.69 25.73
C PRO A 115 36.84 21.36 25.12
N ALA A 116 36.23 20.50 25.95
CA ALA A 116 35.83 19.15 25.57
C ALA A 116 34.60 19.13 24.63
N LEU A 117 34.76 19.68 23.42
CA LEU A 117 33.72 19.83 22.39
C LEU A 117 33.53 18.55 21.57
N ALA A 118 33.24 17.44 22.26
CA ALA A 118 32.74 16.19 21.66
C ALA A 118 31.21 16.01 21.85
N ALA A 119 30.57 17.00 22.49
CA ALA A 119 29.13 17.20 22.57
C ALA A 119 28.83 18.63 22.10
N ASP A 120 27.95 18.90 21.12
CA ASP A 120 27.06 18.00 20.37
C ASP A 120 26.92 18.39 18.90
N ASN A 121 27.24 17.47 17.99
CA ASN A 121 27.14 17.68 16.53
C ASN A 121 25.72 17.43 15.97
N VAL A 122 24.68 17.54 16.80
CA VAL A 122 23.27 17.32 16.40
C VAL A 122 22.59 18.68 16.26
N SER A 123 22.12 19.02 15.06
CA SER A 123 21.54 20.34 14.78
C SER A 123 20.29 20.63 15.64
N PRO A 124 20.01 21.88 16.03
CA PRO A 124 18.86 22.21 16.87
C PRO A 124 17.52 21.71 16.31
N ALA A 125 17.34 21.76 14.99
CA ALA A 125 16.16 21.23 14.32
C ALA A 125 16.03 19.69 14.44
N LEU A 126 17.14 18.96 14.32
CA LEU A 126 17.16 17.51 14.51
C LEU A 126 16.94 17.15 15.99
N ARG A 127 17.51 17.90 16.94
CA ARG A 127 17.22 17.71 18.38
C ARG A 127 15.74 17.92 18.70
N ALA A 128 15.12 18.98 18.18
CA ALA A 128 13.69 19.24 18.35
C ALA A 128 12.81 18.11 17.75
N ALA A 129 13.18 17.57 16.58
CA ALA A 129 12.50 16.41 16.01
C ALA A 129 12.65 15.17 16.89
N MET A 130 13.87 14.81 17.32
CA MET A 130 14.11 13.66 18.21
C MET A 130 13.36 13.78 19.54
N GLN A 131 13.32 14.97 20.16
CA GLN A 131 12.55 15.17 21.39
C GLN A 131 11.05 14.95 21.19
N ARG A 132 10.48 15.46 20.08
CA ARG A 132 9.07 15.29 19.74
C ARG A 132 8.72 13.83 19.44
N ASP A 133 9.51 13.19 18.58
CA ASP A 133 9.18 11.89 17.99
C ASP A 133 9.53 10.70 18.91
N LEU A 134 10.54 10.85 19.78
CA LEU A 134 10.91 9.85 20.79
C LEU A 134 10.28 10.13 22.17
N GLY A 135 9.54 11.24 22.32
CA GLY A 135 8.90 11.64 23.59
C GLY A 135 9.89 11.98 24.72
N LEU A 136 11.01 12.63 24.39
CA LEU A 136 12.12 12.86 25.32
C LEU A 136 12.28 14.32 25.75
N THR A 137 12.54 14.52 27.05
CA THR A 137 13.09 15.79 27.57
C THR A 137 14.49 16.05 27.00
N SER A 138 14.96 17.30 27.06
CA SER A 138 16.30 17.68 26.61
C SER A 138 17.41 16.93 27.36
N THR A 139 17.23 16.71 28.67
CA THR A 139 18.11 15.89 29.51
C THR A 139 18.13 14.43 29.04
N GLN A 140 16.96 13.83 28.79
CA GLN A 140 16.86 12.44 28.31
C GLN A 140 17.44 12.26 26.89
N LEU A 141 17.25 13.22 25.99
CA LEU A 141 17.90 13.18 24.68
C LEU A 141 19.42 13.29 24.80
N SER A 142 19.93 14.16 25.69
CA SER A 142 21.38 14.31 25.91
C SER A 142 22.00 13.03 26.50
N GLN A 143 21.27 12.34 27.37
CA GLN A 143 21.63 11.02 27.88
C GLN A 143 21.55 9.93 26.81
N TYR A 144 20.48 9.88 26.02
CA TYR A 144 20.32 8.94 24.91
C TYR A 144 21.49 9.03 23.94
N LEU A 145 21.82 10.24 23.47
CA LEU A 145 22.96 10.52 22.60
C LEU A 145 24.32 10.17 23.24
N LYS A 146 24.42 10.09 24.57
CA LYS A 146 25.62 9.59 25.27
C LYS A 146 25.69 8.06 25.24
N ILE A 147 24.55 7.38 25.43
CA ILE A 147 24.45 5.92 25.38
C ILE A 147 24.62 5.40 23.93
N GLU A 148 24.17 6.13 22.93
CA GLU A 148 24.40 5.85 21.50
C GLU A 148 25.88 5.92 21.10
N ARG A 149 26.61 6.94 21.59
CA ARG A 149 28.08 6.98 21.45
C ARG A 149 28.76 5.82 22.18
N LEU A 150 28.21 5.40 23.32
CA LEU A 150 28.75 4.30 24.14
C LEU A 150 28.51 2.93 23.47
N SER A 151 27.39 2.71 22.76
CA SER A 151 27.16 1.47 22.01
C SER A 151 28.14 1.30 20.87
N GLU A 152 28.44 2.35 20.11
CA GLU A 152 29.45 2.30 19.04
C GLU A 152 30.88 2.13 19.57
N GLN A 153 31.18 2.64 20.77
CA GLN A 153 32.45 2.36 21.45
C GLN A 153 32.52 0.93 22.03
N SER A 154 31.37 0.29 22.26
CA SER A 154 31.26 -1.04 22.89
C SER A 154 31.39 -2.21 21.91
N LYS A 155 31.68 -1.97 20.62
CA LYS A 155 31.93 -3.04 19.62
C LYS A 155 33.07 -4.01 19.99
N GLY A 156 33.98 -3.61 20.89
CA GLY A 156 34.96 -4.52 21.47
C GLY A 156 34.33 -5.56 22.44
N LEU A 157 33.34 -5.14 23.23
CA LEU A 157 32.65 -5.99 24.20
C LEU A 157 31.67 -6.96 23.53
N GLU A 158 31.01 -6.54 22.45
CA GLU A 158 30.21 -7.45 21.59
C GLU A 158 31.09 -8.61 21.07
N LYS A 159 32.26 -8.27 20.49
CA LYS A 159 33.21 -9.26 19.96
C LYS A 159 33.78 -10.19 21.04
N GLN A 160 33.94 -9.72 22.27
CA GLN A 160 34.42 -10.53 23.40
C GLN A 160 33.45 -11.64 23.81
N GLN A 161 32.16 -11.55 23.47
CA GLN A 161 31.21 -12.65 23.73
C GLN A 161 31.38 -13.83 22.75
N GLY A 162 32.04 -13.62 21.60
CA GLY A 162 32.30 -14.67 20.61
C GLY A 162 31.03 -15.43 20.20
N SER A 163 31.09 -16.76 20.25
CA SER A 163 29.95 -17.66 19.97
C SER A 163 28.78 -17.51 20.94
N HIS A 164 28.95 -16.85 22.09
CA HIS A 164 27.87 -16.63 23.06
C HIS A 164 27.10 -15.33 22.84
N PHE A 165 27.51 -14.46 21.90
CA PHE A 165 26.82 -13.20 21.64
C PHE A 165 25.34 -13.42 21.28
N ALA A 166 24.44 -12.69 21.95
CA ALA A 166 22.99 -12.82 21.79
C ALA A 166 22.31 -11.52 21.31
N GLY A 167 23.10 -10.59 20.75
CA GLY A 167 22.64 -9.28 20.28
C GLY A 167 22.87 -8.15 21.29
N SER A 168 22.52 -6.94 20.91
CA SER A 168 22.74 -5.74 21.73
C SER A 168 21.78 -4.61 21.36
N TRP A 169 21.36 -3.80 22.33
CA TRP A 169 20.38 -2.71 22.12
C TRP A 169 20.54 -1.57 23.12
N ILE A 170 19.96 -0.40 22.79
CA ILE A 170 19.74 0.68 23.75
C ILE A 170 18.38 0.45 24.42
N GLU A 171 18.35 0.51 25.75
CA GLU A 171 17.17 0.22 26.56
C GLU A 171 16.78 1.41 27.43
N ARG A 172 15.49 1.81 27.34
CA ARG A 172 14.90 2.80 28.24
C ARG A 172 14.47 2.13 29.54
N GLN A 173 15.04 2.60 30.65
CA GLN A 173 14.80 2.08 32.00
C GLN A 173 13.48 2.63 32.58
N GLY A 174 12.96 1.98 33.63
CA GLY A 174 11.68 2.35 34.25
C GLY A 174 11.64 3.76 34.87
N ASN A 175 12.78 4.30 35.28
CA ASN A 175 12.93 5.69 35.74
C ASN A 175 13.08 6.70 34.58
N GLY A 176 13.11 6.24 33.33
CA GLY A 176 13.28 7.07 32.14
C GLY A 176 14.73 7.32 31.72
N ASP A 177 15.71 6.69 32.38
CA ASP A 177 17.12 6.65 31.94
C ASP A 177 17.32 5.77 30.71
N PHE A 178 18.52 5.80 30.13
CA PHE A 178 18.96 4.88 29.08
C PHE A 178 20.21 4.08 29.48
N ARG A 179 20.31 2.85 28.96
CA ARG A 179 21.46 1.95 29.13
C ARG A 179 21.73 1.21 27.81
N PHE A 180 22.99 0.86 27.53
CA PHE A 180 23.32 -0.07 26.47
C PHE A 180 23.39 -1.50 27.03
N VAL A 181 22.74 -2.46 26.38
CA VAL A 181 22.71 -3.86 26.80
C VAL A 181 23.45 -4.71 25.77
N VAL A 182 24.38 -5.54 26.24
CA VAL A 182 25.06 -6.59 25.46
C VAL A 182 24.56 -7.93 25.98
N ALA A 183 23.83 -8.68 25.17
CA ALA A 183 23.29 -9.96 25.55
C ALA A 183 24.28 -11.10 25.29
N THR A 184 24.29 -12.11 26.17
CA THR A 184 25.18 -13.27 26.08
C THR A 184 24.52 -14.55 26.59
N THR A 185 24.84 -15.71 26.02
CA THR A 185 24.47 -17.02 26.58
C THR A 185 25.50 -17.55 27.58
N SER A 186 26.60 -16.81 27.82
CA SER A 186 27.60 -17.12 28.84
C SER A 186 27.02 -17.06 30.25
N ALA A 187 27.40 -18.00 31.11
CA ALA A 187 27.07 -17.98 32.54
C ALA A 187 28.05 -17.12 33.35
N GLY A 188 27.56 -16.52 34.45
CA GLY A 188 28.37 -15.76 35.40
C GLY A 188 28.32 -14.24 35.21
N ALA A 189 28.64 -13.49 36.27
CA ALA A 189 28.63 -12.02 36.24
C ALA A 189 29.88 -11.47 35.54
N GLN A 190 29.68 -10.72 34.45
CA GLN A 190 30.76 -10.04 33.72
C GLN A 190 30.85 -8.56 34.11
N LYS A 191 32.05 -7.98 34.08
CA LYS A 191 32.26 -6.54 34.33
C LYS A 191 31.99 -5.74 33.05
N ALA A 192 31.18 -4.69 33.15
CA ALA A 192 30.85 -3.78 32.05
C ALA A 192 31.22 -2.32 32.40
N PRO A 193 31.50 -1.45 31.40
CA PRO A 193 31.65 -0.01 31.63
C PRO A 193 30.37 0.65 32.17
N ALA A 194 30.50 1.77 32.87
CA ALA A 194 29.34 2.52 33.37
C ALA A 194 28.43 2.99 32.22
N GLY A 195 27.14 2.60 32.27
CA GLY A 195 26.18 2.82 31.19
C GLY A 195 26.00 1.61 30.25
N VAL A 196 26.79 0.56 30.42
CA VAL A 196 26.63 -0.74 29.75
C VAL A 196 26.19 -1.80 30.77
N GLU A 197 25.37 -2.75 30.33
CA GLU A 197 25.01 -3.96 31.06
C GLU A 197 25.28 -5.19 30.19
N ILE A 198 25.75 -6.27 30.81
CA ILE A 198 25.86 -7.59 30.17
C ILE A 198 24.73 -8.45 30.72
N ARG A 199 23.84 -8.94 29.84
CA ARG A 199 22.59 -9.60 30.23
C ARG A 199 22.53 -11.03 29.69
N ASN A 200 22.10 -11.97 30.54
CA ASN A 200 21.98 -13.37 30.13
C ASN A 200 20.78 -13.57 29.21
N ALA A 201 20.98 -14.34 28.14
CA ALA A 201 20.00 -14.68 27.11
C ALA A 201 19.89 -16.21 26.94
N ARG A 202 18.83 -16.66 26.26
CA ARG A 202 18.55 -18.10 26.03
C ARG A 202 19.19 -18.62 24.74
N HIS A 203 19.16 -17.80 23.69
CA HIS A 203 19.63 -18.12 22.35
C HIS A 203 20.75 -17.17 21.94
N THR A 204 21.74 -17.66 21.20
CA THR A 204 22.74 -16.80 20.57
C THR A 204 22.11 -16.05 19.40
N LEU A 205 22.73 -14.96 18.96
CA LEU A 205 22.29 -14.24 17.78
C LEU A 205 22.36 -15.13 16.53
N ALA A 206 23.36 -16.02 16.46
CA ALA A 206 23.50 -16.98 15.38
C ALA A 206 22.35 -18.02 15.34
N ASP A 207 21.82 -18.46 16.49
CA ASP A 207 20.65 -19.36 16.53
C ASP A 207 19.38 -18.67 16.00
N LEU A 208 19.21 -17.39 16.35
CA LEU A 208 18.07 -16.57 15.91
C LEU A 208 18.19 -16.20 14.43
N ASP A 209 19.37 -15.80 13.96
CA ASP A 209 19.65 -15.51 12.54
C ASP A 209 19.52 -16.77 11.68
N SER A 210 19.97 -17.93 12.17
CA SER A 210 19.76 -19.24 11.50
C SER A 210 18.26 -19.55 11.36
N SER A 211 17.49 -19.35 12.43
CA SER A 211 16.04 -19.58 12.45
C SER A 211 15.27 -18.58 11.57
N LYS A 212 15.70 -17.31 11.50
CA LYS A 212 15.20 -16.33 10.52
C LYS A 212 15.59 -16.74 9.10
N GLY A 213 16.81 -17.24 8.90
CA GLY A 213 17.32 -17.72 7.62
C GLY A 213 16.48 -18.84 7.02
N GLN A 214 15.93 -19.75 7.84
CA GLN A 214 14.99 -20.78 7.37
C GLN A 214 13.68 -20.18 6.80
N LEU A 215 13.17 -19.10 7.40
CA LEU A 215 12.01 -18.36 6.89
C LEU A 215 12.36 -17.60 5.59
N ASP A 216 13.55 -17.00 5.52
CA ASP A 216 14.04 -16.31 4.31
C ASP A 216 14.27 -17.28 3.14
N LEU A 217 14.77 -18.49 3.41
CA LEU A 217 15.02 -19.53 2.41
C LEU A 217 13.76 -19.93 1.64
N GLN A 218 12.58 -19.91 2.28
CA GLN A 218 11.30 -20.15 1.62
C GLN A 218 11.09 -19.19 0.42
N LEU A 219 11.48 -17.92 0.56
CA LEU A 219 11.38 -16.94 -0.53
C LEU A 219 12.35 -17.27 -1.67
N THR A 220 13.58 -17.68 -1.35
CA THR A 220 14.58 -18.05 -2.37
C THR A 220 14.20 -19.30 -3.15
N GLN A 221 13.39 -20.19 -2.55
CA GLN A 221 12.81 -21.38 -3.17
C GLN A 221 11.52 -21.09 -3.96
N GLY A 222 11.05 -19.83 -3.99
CA GLY A 222 9.85 -19.42 -4.72
C GLY A 222 8.53 -19.63 -3.98
N THR A 223 8.56 -20.04 -2.70
CA THR A 223 7.34 -20.15 -1.86
C THR A 223 6.74 -18.76 -1.64
N ARG A 224 5.46 -18.59 -2.00
CA ARG A 224 4.72 -17.36 -1.71
C ARG A 224 4.41 -17.27 -0.21
N VAL A 225 4.63 -16.09 0.38
CA VAL A 225 4.22 -15.79 1.77
C VAL A 225 2.71 -16.02 1.92
N PRO A 226 2.25 -16.79 2.91
CA PRO A 226 0.83 -17.00 3.15
C PRO A 226 0.07 -15.69 3.47
N ARG A 227 -1.11 -15.52 2.87
CA ARG A 227 -2.00 -14.38 3.16
C ARG A 227 -2.31 -14.36 4.66
N GLY A 228 -1.94 -13.27 5.33
CA GLY A 228 -2.08 -13.11 6.79
C GLY A 228 -0.76 -13.12 7.56
N VAL A 229 0.36 -13.50 6.94
CA VAL A 229 1.72 -13.22 7.45
C VAL A 229 2.20 -11.88 6.89
N TYR A 230 2.71 -11.00 7.75
CA TYR A 230 3.07 -9.62 7.40
C TYR A 230 4.59 -9.38 7.37
N GLY A 231 5.37 -10.12 8.16
CA GLY A 231 6.84 -10.03 8.17
C GLY A 231 7.46 -10.89 9.27
N TRP A 232 8.79 -10.95 9.31
CA TRP A 232 9.54 -11.62 10.37
C TRP A 232 10.95 -11.04 10.55
N TYR A 233 11.43 -11.01 11.80
CA TYR A 233 12.72 -10.42 12.17
C TYR A 233 13.28 -11.03 13.46
N VAL A 234 14.59 -10.86 13.71
CA VAL A 234 15.20 -11.18 15.00
C VAL A 234 14.97 -10.02 15.96
N ASP A 235 14.21 -10.26 17.03
CA ASP A 235 14.08 -9.35 18.16
C ASP A 235 15.10 -9.74 19.24
N VAL A 236 16.19 -8.96 19.32
CA VAL A 236 17.22 -9.15 20.35
C VAL A 236 16.71 -8.84 21.76
N GLN A 237 15.68 -7.99 21.92
CA GLN A 237 15.16 -7.58 23.23
C GLN A 237 14.33 -8.69 23.88
N SER A 238 13.48 -9.38 23.12
CA SER A 238 12.81 -10.61 23.58
C SER A 238 13.58 -11.91 23.28
N ASN A 239 14.78 -11.80 22.69
CA ASN A 239 15.67 -12.91 22.32
C ASN A 239 14.93 -14.01 21.51
N SER A 240 14.16 -13.57 20.51
CA SER A 240 13.29 -14.43 19.69
C SER A 240 13.23 -14.00 18.23
N VAL A 241 12.83 -14.90 17.33
CA VAL A 241 12.41 -14.57 15.96
C VAL A 241 10.92 -14.21 16.00
N VAL A 242 10.61 -12.94 15.83
CA VAL A 242 9.22 -12.47 15.76
C VAL A 242 8.66 -12.75 14.36
N VAL A 243 7.46 -13.31 14.29
CA VAL A 243 6.66 -13.44 13.07
C VAL A 243 5.37 -12.63 13.24
N SER A 244 5.27 -11.54 12.48
CA SER A 244 4.10 -10.67 12.47
C SER A 244 2.98 -11.26 11.63
N VAL A 245 1.77 -11.34 12.20
CA VAL A 245 0.57 -11.86 11.54
C VAL A 245 -0.61 -10.91 11.73
N GLY A 246 -1.50 -10.85 10.74
CA GLY A 246 -2.77 -10.16 10.87
C GLY A 246 -3.74 -10.87 11.81
N LYS A 247 -4.80 -10.17 12.25
CA LYS A 247 -5.92 -10.76 12.99
C LYS A 247 -6.57 -11.89 12.17
N GLY A 248 -6.47 -13.13 12.64
CA GLY A 248 -6.93 -14.34 11.95
C GLY A 248 -5.85 -15.04 11.11
N GLY A 249 -4.68 -14.43 10.93
CA GLY A 249 -3.54 -14.99 10.21
C GLY A 249 -2.69 -15.99 11.02
N GLN A 250 -3.01 -16.24 12.29
CA GLN A 250 -2.21 -17.07 13.20
C GLN A 250 -1.91 -18.47 12.63
N GLN A 251 -2.90 -19.18 12.11
CA GLN A 251 -2.69 -20.52 11.53
C GLN A 251 -1.76 -20.45 10.31
N ALA A 252 -1.94 -19.47 9.43
CA ALA A 252 -1.08 -19.28 8.26
C ALA A 252 0.38 -18.97 8.65
N GLY A 253 0.59 -18.29 9.79
CA GLY A 253 1.91 -18.11 10.40
C GLY A 253 2.51 -19.40 10.96
N VAL A 254 1.72 -20.19 11.69
CA VAL A 254 2.14 -21.52 12.19
C VAL A 254 2.53 -22.43 11.04
N ASP A 255 1.70 -22.51 10.00
CA ASP A 255 1.96 -23.32 8.80
C ASP A 255 3.19 -22.82 8.04
N PHE A 256 3.47 -21.51 8.03
CA PHE A 256 4.67 -20.95 7.41
C PHE A 256 5.94 -21.36 8.16
N VAL A 257 5.94 -21.20 9.50
CA VAL A 257 7.05 -21.60 10.37
C VAL A 257 7.30 -23.11 10.29
N ALA A 258 6.25 -23.93 10.39
CA ALA A 258 6.36 -25.39 10.31
C ALA A 258 6.94 -25.91 8.98
N ARG A 259 6.68 -25.22 7.86
CA ARG A 259 7.28 -25.54 6.55
C ARG A 259 8.70 -25.00 6.36
N SER A 260 9.07 -23.95 7.09
CA SER A 260 10.39 -23.33 6.96
C SER A 260 11.53 -24.21 7.52
N GLY A 261 11.27 -24.96 8.59
CA GLY A 261 12.32 -25.65 9.35
C GLY A 261 13.00 -24.79 10.42
N ALA A 262 12.54 -23.55 10.64
CA ALA A 262 12.97 -22.73 11.77
C ALA A 262 12.69 -23.41 13.12
N ASP A 263 13.56 -23.22 14.12
CA ASP A 263 13.34 -23.77 15.46
C ASP A 263 12.14 -23.07 16.13
N ALA A 264 11.02 -23.78 16.25
CA ALA A 264 9.80 -23.25 16.86
C ALA A 264 10.01 -22.75 18.31
N ARG A 265 11.08 -23.17 19.00
CA ARG A 265 11.43 -22.68 20.34
C ARG A 265 11.99 -21.25 20.33
N THR A 266 12.53 -20.79 19.20
CA THR A 266 12.98 -19.39 19.04
C THR A 266 11.86 -18.48 18.55
N VAL A 267 10.74 -19.01 18.07
CA VAL A 267 9.73 -18.23 17.32
C VAL A 267 8.64 -17.68 18.23
N ARG A 268 8.27 -16.41 18.01
CA ARG A 268 7.17 -15.71 18.69
C ARG A 268 6.24 -15.06 17.68
N PHE A 269 4.94 -15.31 17.78
CA PHE A 269 3.95 -14.59 16.98
C PHE A 269 3.55 -13.26 17.61
N VAL A 270 3.43 -12.22 16.78
CA VAL A 270 2.88 -10.90 17.14
C VAL A 270 1.69 -10.62 16.23
N VAL A 271 0.57 -10.19 16.82
CA VAL A 271 -0.64 -9.85 16.06
C VAL A 271 -0.65 -8.36 15.75
N GLU A 272 -0.49 -8.00 14.48
CA GLU A 272 -0.57 -6.64 13.98
C GLU A 272 -1.99 -6.30 13.52
N ALA A 273 -2.38 -5.04 13.70
CA ALA A 273 -3.74 -4.56 13.39
C ALA A 273 -3.98 -4.29 11.89
N GLU A 274 -2.93 -3.90 11.16
CA GLU A 274 -2.97 -3.52 9.74
C GLU A 274 -1.80 -4.16 8.99
N GLN A 275 -2.02 -4.58 7.75
CA GLN A 275 -0.94 -5.07 6.89
C GLN A 275 -0.09 -3.88 6.38
N PRO A 276 1.25 -3.93 6.46
CA PRO A 276 2.11 -2.93 5.83
C PRO A 276 1.82 -2.76 4.34
N SER A 277 1.69 -1.51 3.88
CA SER A 277 1.40 -1.17 2.49
C SER A 277 2.21 0.04 2.02
N LEU A 278 2.45 0.11 0.71
CA LEU A 278 2.96 1.33 0.09
C LEU A 278 1.87 2.41 0.20
N ARG A 279 2.21 3.59 0.71
CA ARG A 279 1.28 4.71 0.81
C ARG A 279 1.03 5.33 -0.58
N ALA A 280 -0.21 5.66 -0.87
CA ALA A 280 -0.66 6.22 -2.13
C ALA A 280 -1.41 7.54 -1.95
N THR A 281 -1.49 8.35 -3.01
CA THR A 281 -2.32 9.57 -3.06
C THR A 281 -3.52 9.34 -3.98
N ALA A 282 -4.72 9.31 -3.41
CA ALA A 282 -5.96 9.29 -4.17
C ALA A 282 -6.14 10.62 -4.91
N LYS A 283 -6.57 10.57 -6.17
CA LYS A 283 -6.74 11.72 -7.07
C LYS A 283 -7.79 11.39 -8.12
N GLY A 284 -8.62 12.36 -8.51
CA GLY A 284 -9.69 12.12 -9.48
C GLY A 284 -9.13 11.62 -10.83
N GLY A 285 -9.81 10.67 -11.47
CA GLY A 285 -9.44 10.14 -12.77
C GLY A 285 -8.29 9.12 -12.80
N LEU A 286 -7.72 8.77 -11.64
CA LEU A 286 -6.81 7.61 -11.52
C LEU A 286 -7.60 6.29 -11.55
N GLY A 287 -6.97 5.25 -12.09
CA GLY A 287 -7.51 3.89 -12.06
C GLY A 287 -7.44 3.26 -10.67
N TYR A 288 -8.52 2.56 -10.30
CA TYR A 288 -8.52 1.63 -9.17
C TYR A 288 -9.14 0.29 -9.59
N LEU A 289 -8.65 -0.78 -8.95
CA LEU A 289 -9.14 -2.13 -9.12
C LEU A 289 -9.89 -2.59 -7.86
N ARG A 290 -10.84 -3.48 -8.07
CA ARG A 290 -11.52 -4.25 -7.04
C ARG A 290 -11.23 -5.74 -7.25
N ASP A 291 -10.89 -6.42 -6.16
CA ASP A 291 -10.71 -7.87 -6.06
C ASP A 291 -11.71 -8.37 -4.99
N PRO A 292 -12.85 -8.97 -5.39
CA PRO A 292 -13.82 -9.54 -4.45
C PRO A 292 -13.45 -10.96 -4.01
N GLY A 293 -12.40 -11.57 -4.58
CA GLY A 293 -12.02 -12.97 -4.36
C GLY A 293 -12.75 -14.00 -5.22
N ASP A 294 -13.55 -13.59 -6.22
CA ASP A 294 -14.22 -14.49 -7.17
C ASP A 294 -13.31 -15.00 -8.31
N GLY A 295 -12.10 -14.45 -8.43
CA GLY A 295 -11.13 -14.75 -9.48
C GLY A 295 -11.01 -13.68 -10.57
N TYR A 296 -11.85 -12.65 -10.54
CA TYR A 296 -11.86 -11.55 -11.51
C TYR A 296 -11.44 -10.22 -10.88
N LEU A 297 -10.73 -9.41 -11.67
CA LEU A 297 -10.43 -8.02 -11.34
C LEU A 297 -11.36 -7.10 -12.13
N TYR A 298 -11.92 -6.12 -11.44
CA TYR A 298 -12.82 -5.12 -12.03
C TYR A 298 -12.17 -3.75 -11.90
N ALA A 299 -12.09 -3.01 -13.00
CA ALA A 299 -11.40 -1.73 -13.06
C ALA A 299 -12.39 -0.56 -13.17
N CYS A 300 -12.23 0.44 -12.31
CA CYS A 300 -12.96 1.70 -12.35
C CYS A 300 -11.99 2.89 -12.16
N SER A 301 -12.53 4.10 -12.14
CA SER A 301 -11.80 5.35 -12.01
C SER A 301 -12.28 6.13 -10.78
N ILE A 302 -11.35 6.76 -10.06
CA ILE A 302 -11.69 7.61 -8.90
C ILE A 302 -12.49 8.83 -9.38
N GLY A 303 -13.63 9.12 -8.74
CA GLY A 303 -14.43 10.31 -9.03
C GLY A 303 -13.85 11.56 -8.40
N PHE A 304 -14.23 11.86 -7.17
CA PHE A 304 -13.72 13.02 -6.43
C PHE A 304 -13.36 12.65 -5.00
N ASN A 305 -12.24 13.18 -4.50
CA ASN A 305 -11.89 13.07 -3.09
C ASN A 305 -12.89 13.86 -2.22
N VAL A 306 -13.29 13.27 -1.11
CA VAL A 306 -14.28 13.78 -0.17
C VAL A 306 -13.86 13.49 1.27
N ALA A 307 -14.56 14.05 2.26
CA ALA A 307 -14.47 13.62 3.65
C ALA A 307 -15.86 13.44 4.26
N LYS A 308 -16.01 12.43 5.13
CA LYS A 308 -17.17 12.24 6.00
C LYS A 308 -16.75 12.54 7.43
N GLY A 309 -16.97 13.77 7.90
CA GLY A 309 -16.33 14.27 9.11
C GLY A 309 -14.81 14.23 8.95
N SER A 310 -14.11 13.53 9.85
CA SER A 310 -12.66 13.30 9.78
C SER A 310 -12.23 12.15 8.85
N THR A 311 -13.17 11.31 8.37
CA THR A 311 -12.83 10.15 7.52
C THR A 311 -12.58 10.60 6.08
N PRO A 312 -11.35 10.46 5.53
CA PRO A 312 -11.09 10.74 4.12
C PRO A 312 -11.72 9.65 3.23
N GLY A 313 -12.12 10.02 2.02
CA GLY A 313 -12.71 9.09 1.06
C GLY A 313 -12.67 9.59 -0.38
N TYR A 314 -13.29 8.84 -1.28
CA TYR A 314 -13.62 9.30 -2.63
C TYR A 314 -14.99 8.78 -3.07
N VAL A 315 -15.68 9.54 -3.92
CA VAL A 315 -16.89 9.07 -4.62
C VAL A 315 -16.52 8.35 -5.92
N SER A 316 -17.35 7.39 -6.32
CA SER A 316 -17.25 6.65 -7.58
C SER A 316 -18.66 6.26 -8.05
N ALA A 317 -18.77 5.43 -9.09
CA ALA A 317 -20.03 4.82 -9.51
C ALA A 317 -20.41 3.65 -8.59
N GLY A 318 -21.70 3.28 -8.58
CA GLY A 318 -22.23 2.21 -7.75
C GLY A 318 -21.87 0.82 -8.28
N HIS A 319 -22.04 0.60 -9.59
CA HIS A 319 -21.72 -0.68 -10.24
C HIS A 319 -20.22 -1.08 -10.19
N CYS A 320 -19.36 -0.24 -9.63
CA CYS A 320 -17.95 -0.53 -9.41
C CYS A 320 -17.69 -1.42 -8.17
N GLY A 321 -18.66 -1.66 -7.29
CA GLY A 321 -18.51 -2.51 -6.11
C GLY A 321 -19.53 -2.25 -4.99
N ASP A 322 -19.62 -3.21 -4.07
CA ASP A 322 -20.52 -3.29 -2.93
C ASP A 322 -19.89 -2.83 -1.62
N ALA A 323 -20.74 -2.50 -0.64
CA ALA A 323 -20.29 -2.05 0.68
C ALA A 323 -19.47 -3.12 1.41
N GLY A 324 -18.29 -2.76 1.90
CA GLY A 324 -17.33 -3.65 2.54
C GLY A 324 -16.20 -4.16 1.63
N GLU A 325 -16.32 -4.04 0.32
CA GLU A 325 -15.28 -4.52 -0.61
C GLU A 325 -14.03 -3.60 -0.62
N PRO A 326 -12.81 -4.17 -0.69
CA PRO A 326 -11.57 -3.39 -0.74
C PRO A 326 -11.29 -2.82 -2.14
N THR A 327 -10.66 -1.63 -2.18
CA THR A 327 -10.15 -1.04 -3.42
C THR A 327 -8.64 -0.88 -3.39
N TYR A 328 -8.02 -1.15 -4.54
CA TYR A 328 -6.58 -1.11 -4.78
C TYR A 328 -6.28 -0.12 -5.89
N LEU A 329 -5.16 0.57 -5.85
CA LEU A 329 -4.75 1.44 -6.96
C LEU A 329 -4.39 0.59 -8.20
N GLU A 330 -4.60 1.10 -9.42
CA GLU A 330 -4.16 0.38 -10.62
C GLU A 330 -2.65 0.57 -10.85
N GLY A 331 -1.88 -0.50 -10.66
CA GLY A 331 -0.44 -0.46 -10.55
C GLY A 331 0.04 0.44 -9.40
N PRO A 332 1.31 0.88 -9.41
CA PRO A 332 1.88 1.63 -8.30
C PRO A 332 1.34 3.06 -8.14
N ALA A 333 0.64 3.61 -9.16
CA ALA A 333 0.31 5.04 -9.23
C ALA A 333 -1.08 5.39 -9.80
N GLY A 334 -1.92 4.39 -10.13
CA GLY A 334 -3.24 4.63 -10.74
C GLY A 334 -3.18 4.95 -12.25
N THR A 335 -1.98 4.82 -12.81
CA THR A 335 -1.59 5.04 -14.21
C THR A 335 -0.69 3.92 -14.73
N GLY A 336 -0.49 2.86 -13.93
CA GLY A 336 0.45 1.78 -14.20
C GLY A 336 -0.06 0.76 -15.22
N PRO A 337 0.65 -0.38 -15.37
CA PRO A 337 0.22 -1.46 -16.27
C PRO A 337 -1.19 -1.92 -15.92
N GLN A 338 -2.11 -1.81 -16.89
CA GLN A 338 -3.52 -2.06 -16.66
C GLN A 338 -3.78 -3.46 -16.09
N TRP A 339 -4.78 -3.57 -15.22
CA TRP A 339 -5.16 -4.80 -14.51
C TRP A 339 -4.11 -5.33 -13.49
N THR A 340 -3.08 -4.53 -13.16
CA THR A 340 -2.14 -4.86 -12.07
C THR A 340 -2.67 -4.34 -10.73
N LEU A 341 -2.79 -5.22 -9.72
CA LEU A 341 -3.09 -4.79 -8.34
C LEU A 341 -1.94 -3.96 -7.76
N GLY A 342 -2.24 -2.73 -7.36
CA GLY A 342 -1.37 -1.84 -6.59
C GLY A 342 -1.64 -1.89 -5.08
N PRO A 343 -1.18 -0.88 -4.31
CA PRO A 343 -1.49 -0.79 -2.89
C PRO A 343 -2.99 -0.67 -2.62
N LYS A 344 -3.45 -1.20 -1.47
CA LYS A 344 -4.82 -0.97 -0.99
C LYS A 344 -5.01 0.52 -0.68
N ILE A 345 -5.98 1.15 -1.34
CA ILE A 345 -6.30 2.58 -1.16
C ILE A 345 -7.54 2.81 -0.30
N GLY A 346 -8.50 1.88 -0.28
CA GLY A 346 -9.77 2.10 0.41
C GLY A 346 -10.64 0.87 0.61
N THR A 347 -11.84 1.09 1.14
CA THR A 347 -12.91 0.10 1.27
C THR A 347 -14.25 0.80 1.00
N PHE A 348 -15.08 0.27 0.12
CA PHE A 348 -16.44 0.79 -0.15
C PHE A 348 -17.24 0.87 1.17
N GLN A 349 -17.88 2.01 1.43
CA GLN A 349 -18.67 2.23 2.66
C GLN A 349 -20.17 2.23 2.38
N ALA A 350 -20.57 2.74 1.23
CA ALA A 350 -21.91 2.58 0.69
C ALA A 350 -21.85 2.62 -0.84
N SER A 351 -22.74 1.85 -1.46
CA SER A 351 -22.94 1.80 -2.91
C SER A 351 -24.44 1.85 -3.20
N ASN A 352 -24.81 2.36 -4.37
CA ASN A 352 -26.16 2.29 -4.90
C ASN A 352 -26.07 2.04 -6.41
N PHE A 353 -26.49 0.85 -6.81
CA PHE A 353 -26.77 0.47 -8.19
C PHE A 353 -27.95 -0.52 -8.14
N PRO A 354 -29.01 -0.34 -8.95
CA PRO A 354 -30.14 -1.27 -8.99
C PRO A 354 -29.77 -2.58 -9.69
N ASN A 355 -30.49 -3.67 -9.42
CA ASN A 355 -30.37 -4.90 -10.20
C ASN A 355 -31.07 -4.74 -11.57
N PRO A 356 -30.81 -5.62 -12.56
CA PRO A 356 -31.60 -5.72 -13.77
C PRO A 356 -33.12 -5.75 -13.49
N GLY A 357 -33.88 -4.92 -14.22
CA GLY A 357 -35.32 -4.74 -14.02
C GLY A 357 -35.70 -3.79 -12.87
N GLN A 358 -34.74 -3.28 -12.09
CA GLN A 358 -34.96 -2.29 -11.03
C GLN A 358 -34.55 -0.88 -11.46
N THR A 359 -35.02 0.12 -10.71
CA THR A 359 -34.71 1.54 -10.93
C THR A 359 -33.96 2.11 -9.73
N GLY A 360 -32.93 2.92 -9.96
CA GLY A 360 -32.07 3.46 -8.91
C GLY A 360 -31.18 4.63 -9.37
N ASN A 361 -30.08 4.85 -8.65
CA ASN A 361 -29.00 5.75 -9.05
C ASN A 361 -27.73 4.91 -9.28
N ASP A 362 -26.66 5.54 -9.75
CA ASP A 362 -25.35 4.91 -9.92
C ASP A 362 -24.26 5.73 -9.22
N TRP A 363 -24.10 5.50 -7.91
CA TRP A 363 -23.09 6.18 -7.10
C TRP A 363 -22.55 5.30 -5.96
N SER A 364 -21.36 5.60 -5.48
CA SER A 364 -20.78 5.01 -4.27
C SER A 364 -19.86 6.00 -3.57
N TRP A 365 -19.50 5.69 -2.33
CA TRP A 365 -18.33 6.30 -1.68
C TRP A 365 -17.48 5.27 -0.94
N ILE A 366 -16.17 5.48 -1.05
CA ILE A 366 -15.09 4.62 -0.57
C ILE A 366 -14.37 5.40 0.54
N ALA A 367 -14.17 4.82 1.72
CA ALA A 367 -13.29 5.39 2.72
C ALA A 367 -11.85 5.02 2.38
N ILE A 368 -10.95 6.01 2.46
CA ILE A 368 -9.52 5.83 2.19
C ILE A 368 -8.87 5.16 3.41
N SER A 369 -8.04 4.14 3.16
CA SER A 369 -7.32 3.39 4.20
C SER A 369 -6.22 4.23 4.85
N SER A 370 -5.82 3.85 6.07
CA SER A 370 -4.83 4.56 6.89
C SER A 370 -3.56 4.95 6.12
N GLY A 371 -3.03 6.15 6.42
CA GLY A 371 -1.77 6.65 5.87
C GLY A 371 -1.73 6.94 4.36
N ASN A 372 -2.79 6.64 3.60
CA ASN A 372 -2.97 7.14 2.24
C ASN A 372 -3.46 8.60 2.28
N THR A 373 -3.13 9.37 1.25
CA THR A 373 -3.42 10.82 1.19
C THR A 373 -4.40 11.18 0.06
N GLN A 374 -4.88 12.43 0.04
CA GLN A 374 -5.81 12.94 -0.96
C GLN A 374 -5.23 14.15 -1.67
N SER A 375 -5.41 14.23 -2.99
CA SER A 375 -5.17 15.46 -3.76
C SER A 375 -6.49 16.20 -4.04
N ALA A 376 -6.48 17.54 -3.96
CA ALA A 376 -7.59 18.39 -4.38
C ALA A 376 -7.64 18.60 -5.91
N THR A 377 -7.26 17.59 -6.70
CA THR A 377 -7.12 17.69 -8.15
C THR A 377 -7.70 16.47 -8.87
N VAL A 378 -8.08 16.66 -10.13
CA VAL A 378 -8.33 15.60 -11.10
C VAL A 378 -7.09 15.47 -11.99
N TYR A 379 -6.64 14.25 -12.23
CA TYR A 379 -5.49 13.94 -13.08
C TYR A 379 -5.80 14.17 -14.55
N GLY A 380 -4.91 14.87 -15.24
CA GLY A 380 -5.05 15.29 -16.63
C GLY A 380 -4.56 14.29 -17.67
N TRP A 381 -3.99 13.13 -17.29
CA TRP A 381 -3.38 12.17 -18.23
C TRP A 381 -2.45 12.84 -19.27
N GLY A 382 -1.58 13.75 -18.79
CA GLY A 382 -0.67 14.53 -19.63
C GLY A 382 -1.30 15.72 -20.36
N LYS A 383 -2.54 16.12 -20.04
CA LYS A 383 -3.23 17.32 -20.57
C LYS A 383 -3.37 18.48 -19.58
N GLY A 384 -2.67 18.39 -18.44
CA GLY A 384 -2.77 19.34 -17.32
C GLY A 384 -3.80 18.90 -16.30
N ASP A 385 -3.41 18.88 -15.02
CA ASP A 385 -4.30 18.54 -13.91
C ASP A 385 -5.22 19.71 -13.58
N VAL A 386 -6.46 19.43 -13.16
CA VAL A 386 -7.45 20.46 -12.80
C VAL A 386 -7.72 20.44 -11.31
N THR A 387 -7.43 21.55 -10.62
CA THR A 387 -7.78 21.74 -9.20
C THR A 387 -9.29 21.83 -9.01
N VAL A 388 -9.79 21.12 -8.01
CA VAL A 388 -11.20 21.10 -7.62
C VAL A 388 -11.47 22.32 -6.74
N LYS A 389 -12.24 23.28 -7.25
CA LYS A 389 -12.56 24.55 -6.56
C LYS A 389 -13.97 24.58 -5.96
N GLY A 390 -14.84 23.65 -6.34
CA GLY A 390 -16.22 23.59 -5.90
C GLY A 390 -17.05 22.56 -6.69
N SER A 391 -18.37 22.63 -6.55
CA SER A 391 -19.34 21.71 -7.18
C SER A 391 -20.52 22.43 -7.84
N THR A 392 -20.35 23.68 -8.28
CA THR A 392 -21.38 24.45 -8.98
C THR A 392 -21.75 23.77 -10.29
N ALA A 393 -23.01 23.33 -10.40
CA ALA A 393 -23.49 22.55 -11.55
C ALA A 393 -23.64 23.42 -12.81
N ALA A 394 -22.85 23.11 -13.85
CA ALA A 394 -22.84 23.85 -15.11
C ALA A 394 -24.13 23.64 -15.94
N ALA A 395 -24.46 24.60 -16.81
CA ALA A 395 -25.66 24.57 -17.64
C ALA A 395 -25.58 23.56 -18.81
N VAL A 396 -26.71 23.27 -19.45
CA VAL A 396 -26.70 22.62 -20.77
C VAL A 396 -25.97 23.53 -21.77
N GLY A 397 -25.21 22.92 -22.70
CA GLY A 397 -24.31 23.61 -23.61
C GLY A 397 -22.91 23.90 -23.02
N ALA A 398 -22.74 23.88 -21.69
CA ALA A 398 -21.46 24.18 -21.07
C ALA A 398 -20.37 23.14 -21.41
N ALA A 399 -19.15 23.61 -21.60
CA ALA A 399 -17.98 22.77 -21.83
C ALA A 399 -17.61 21.97 -20.56
N ILE A 400 -17.28 20.70 -20.74
CA ILE A 400 -17.00 19.76 -19.67
C ILE A 400 -15.92 18.76 -20.10
N CYS A 401 -15.07 18.36 -19.17
CA CYS A 401 -14.05 17.34 -19.38
C CYS A 401 -14.19 16.21 -18.37
N ARG A 402 -13.64 15.04 -18.70
CA ARG A 402 -13.65 13.85 -17.84
C ARG A 402 -12.33 13.12 -17.83
N SER A 403 -12.08 12.43 -16.73
CA SER A 403 -10.84 11.68 -16.48
C SER A 403 -11.11 10.30 -15.90
N GLY A 404 -10.25 9.35 -16.23
CA GLY A 404 -10.39 7.93 -15.93
C GLY A 404 -9.44 7.06 -16.76
N ARG A 405 -9.23 5.84 -16.29
CA ARG A 405 -8.14 4.94 -16.69
C ARG A 405 -8.14 4.43 -18.13
N THR A 406 -9.29 4.41 -18.82
CA THR A 406 -9.39 3.72 -20.12
C THR A 406 -9.15 4.68 -21.27
N THR A 407 -9.72 5.88 -21.22
CA THR A 407 -9.61 6.86 -22.33
C THR A 407 -8.74 8.07 -22.00
N GLY A 408 -8.29 8.21 -20.75
CA GLY A 408 -7.57 9.42 -20.30
C GLY A 408 -8.44 10.68 -20.42
N TRP A 409 -7.83 11.86 -20.50
CA TRP A 409 -8.58 13.12 -20.54
C TRP A 409 -9.39 13.28 -21.84
N GLN A 410 -10.71 13.39 -21.71
CA GLN A 410 -11.65 13.61 -22.83
C GLN A 410 -12.57 14.79 -22.51
N CYS A 411 -12.97 15.56 -23.52
CA CYS A 411 -13.82 16.75 -23.34
C CYS A 411 -14.97 16.81 -24.35
N GLY A 412 -15.98 17.62 -24.03
CA GLY A 412 -17.19 17.81 -24.82
C GLY A 412 -18.11 18.85 -24.16
N THR A 413 -19.42 18.73 -24.38
CA THR A 413 -20.44 19.64 -23.83
C THR A 413 -21.55 18.87 -23.13
N ILE A 414 -22.22 19.50 -22.16
CA ILE A 414 -23.45 18.95 -21.55
C ILE A 414 -24.59 19.06 -22.57
N GLN A 415 -25.27 17.95 -22.87
CA GLN A 415 -26.39 17.88 -23.82
C GLN A 415 -27.77 17.92 -23.14
N ALA A 416 -27.93 17.24 -22.00
CA ALA A 416 -29.20 17.14 -21.29
C ALA A 416 -28.97 16.79 -19.81
N LYS A 417 -29.92 17.16 -18.94
CA LYS A 417 -29.98 16.78 -17.52
C LYS A 417 -31.27 16.00 -17.25
N GLY A 418 -31.37 15.39 -16.06
CA GLY A 418 -32.59 14.67 -15.65
C GLY A 418 -32.91 13.46 -16.52
N GLN A 419 -31.90 12.84 -17.14
CA GLN A 419 -32.08 11.69 -18.01
C GLN A 419 -32.34 10.44 -17.17
N THR A 420 -33.41 9.72 -17.50
CA THR A 420 -33.56 8.31 -17.12
C THR A 420 -32.96 7.46 -18.23
N VAL A 421 -32.06 6.55 -17.90
CA VAL A 421 -31.34 5.70 -18.86
C VAL A 421 -31.53 4.23 -18.46
N ASN A 422 -32.10 3.44 -19.37
CA ASN A 422 -32.16 1.99 -19.26
C ASN A 422 -30.93 1.41 -19.98
N TYR A 423 -30.10 0.66 -19.26
CA TYR A 423 -28.89 0.02 -19.80
C TYR A 423 -29.21 -1.34 -20.44
N SER A 424 -28.37 -1.80 -21.37
CA SER A 424 -28.58 -3.07 -22.08
C SER A 424 -28.52 -4.32 -21.19
N SER A 425 -27.99 -4.19 -19.98
CA SER A 425 -28.00 -5.20 -18.91
C SER A 425 -29.31 -5.21 -18.09
N GLY A 426 -30.16 -4.20 -18.24
CA GLY A 426 -31.52 -4.13 -17.70
C GLY A 426 -31.75 -3.13 -16.56
N GLU A 427 -30.70 -2.44 -16.09
CA GLU A 427 -30.76 -1.47 -15.00
C GLU A 427 -31.28 -0.11 -15.48
N THR A 428 -32.20 0.51 -14.74
CA THR A 428 -32.70 1.87 -15.04
C THR A 428 -32.15 2.89 -14.05
N ILE A 429 -31.31 3.80 -14.53
CA ILE A 429 -30.62 4.81 -13.71
C ILE A 429 -31.27 6.18 -13.90
N LEU A 430 -31.54 6.87 -12.79
CA LEU A 430 -32.26 8.15 -12.74
C LEU A 430 -31.33 9.37 -12.70
N ASN A 431 -31.89 10.51 -13.16
CA ASN A 431 -31.33 11.86 -12.98
C ASN A 431 -29.93 12.08 -13.59
N LEU A 432 -29.52 11.25 -14.54
CA LEU A 432 -28.22 11.36 -15.19
C LEU A 432 -28.10 12.63 -16.05
N THR A 433 -26.87 13.09 -16.22
CA THR A 433 -26.52 14.18 -17.14
C THR A 433 -25.77 13.61 -18.34
N ARG A 434 -26.27 13.88 -19.54
CA ARG A 434 -25.71 13.39 -20.82
C ARG A 434 -24.71 14.39 -21.40
N THR A 435 -23.64 13.89 -21.99
CA THR A 435 -22.57 14.70 -22.62
C THR A 435 -21.94 14.02 -23.85
N THR A 436 -21.31 14.82 -24.70
CA THR A 436 -20.49 14.37 -25.84
C THR A 436 -19.05 14.00 -25.46
N ALA A 437 -18.60 14.28 -24.23
CA ALA A 437 -17.29 13.87 -23.75
C ALA A 437 -17.23 12.34 -23.62
N CYS A 438 -16.62 11.68 -24.60
CA CYS A 438 -16.68 10.22 -24.77
C CYS A 438 -16.02 9.43 -23.61
N SER A 439 -16.43 8.18 -23.45
CA SER A 439 -15.90 7.24 -22.46
C SER A 439 -15.97 5.79 -22.95
N GLU A 440 -15.17 4.90 -22.38
CA GLU A 440 -15.15 3.45 -22.66
C GLU A 440 -15.27 2.63 -21.35
N GLY A 441 -15.41 1.30 -21.45
CA GLY A 441 -15.46 0.42 -20.27
C GLY A 441 -14.26 0.61 -19.33
N GLY A 442 -14.52 0.73 -18.02
CA GLY A 442 -13.50 0.99 -16.99
C GLY A 442 -13.19 2.48 -16.71
N ASP A 443 -13.71 3.40 -17.53
CA ASP A 443 -13.75 4.82 -17.16
C ASP A 443 -14.79 5.13 -16.05
N SER A 444 -15.63 4.16 -15.71
CA SER A 444 -16.71 4.24 -14.73
C SER A 444 -16.26 4.79 -13.38
N GLY A 445 -17.11 5.60 -12.74
CA GLY A 445 -16.77 6.37 -11.54
C GLY A 445 -15.91 7.61 -11.79
N GLY A 446 -15.26 7.70 -12.96
CA GLY A 446 -14.32 8.77 -13.30
C GLY A 446 -14.93 10.18 -13.25
N SER A 447 -14.10 11.14 -12.83
CA SER A 447 -14.47 12.53 -12.61
C SER A 447 -15.01 13.22 -13.87
N PHE A 448 -16.11 13.95 -13.76
CA PHE A 448 -16.52 15.01 -14.71
C PHE A 448 -16.34 16.39 -14.06
N ILE A 449 -15.59 17.28 -14.71
CA ILE A 449 -15.20 18.59 -14.18
C ILE A 449 -15.18 19.67 -15.29
N THR A 450 -15.45 20.92 -14.93
CA THR A 450 -15.23 22.06 -15.85
C THR A 450 -13.78 22.54 -15.82
N SER A 451 -13.32 23.24 -16.86
CA SER A 451 -11.97 23.83 -16.92
C SER A 451 -11.66 24.79 -15.76
N VAL A 452 -12.69 25.42 -15.18
CA VAL A 452 -12.58 26.32 -14.01
C VAL A 452 -12.64 25.58 -12.66
N GLY A 453 -12.60 24.25 -12.66
CA GLY A 453 -12.47 23.44 -11.44
C GLY A 453 -13.78 23.10 -10.72
N GLN A 454 -14.95 23.26 -11.36
CA GLN A 454 -16.23 22.89 -10.75
C GLN A 454 -16.55 21.42 -11.04
N ALA A 455 -16.58 20.60 -10.00
CA ALA A 455 -16.86 19.17 -10.05
C ALA A 455 -18.35 18.91 -10.33
N GLN A 456 -18.64 18.13 -11.37
CA GLN A 456 -19.99 17.95 -11.92
C GLN A 456 -20.62 16.60 -11.56
N GLY A 457 -19.84 15.52 -11.56
CA GLY A 457 -20.35 14.16 -11.31
C GLY A 457 -19.37 13.04 -11.63
N VAL A 458 -19.83 11.80 -11.54
CA VAL A 458 -19.05 10.57 -11.78
C VAL A 458 -19.62 9.82 -12.99
N LEU A 459 -18.77 9.23 -13.84
CA LEU A 459 -19.24 8.47 -15.00
C LEU A 459 -20.09 7.28 -14.54
N SER A 460 -21.31 7.17 -15.05
CA SER A 460 -22.12 5.96 -14.94
C SER A 460 -21.82 5.04 -16.13
N GLY A 461 -22.08 5.48 -17.35
CA GLY A 461 -21.74 4.71 -18.55
C GLY A 461 -21.96 5.48 -19.84
N GLY A 462 -22.00 4.78 -20.97
CA GLY A 462 -22.19 5.44 -22.26
C GLY A 462 -22.47 4.49 -23.42
N SER A 463 -22.47 5.06 -24.61
CA SER A 463 -22.63 4.36 -25.90
C SER A 463 -21.75 5.01 -26.97
N GLY A 464 -21.57 4.33 -28.11
CA GLY A 464 -20.60 4.71 -29.14
C GLY A 464 -19.18 4.31 -28.74
N SER A 465 -18.16 5.03 -29.21
CA SER A 465 -16.75 4.81 -28.86
C SER A 465 -15.94 6.10 -28.93
N CYS A 466 -14.84 6.17 -28.18
CA CYS A 466 -13.79 7.18 -28.32
C CYS A 466 -12.85 6.93 -29.52
N LYS A 467 -12.94 5.78 -30.19
CA LYS A 467 -12.05 5.41 -31.31
C LYS A 467 -12.57 5.95 -32.65
N GLY A 468 -11.67 6.10 -33.62
CA GLY A 468 -11.99 6.55 -34.97
C GLY A 468 -12.19 8.07 -35.11
N ARG A 469 -12.56 8.51 -36.32
CA ARG A 469 -12.73 9.93 -36.70
C ARG A 469 -14.09 10.51 -36.30
N HIS A 470 -15.13 9.68 -36.20
CA HIS A 470 -16.49 10.11 -35.85
C HIS A 470 -16.85 9.65 -34.44
N ARG A 471 -16.48 10.46 -33.44
CA ARG A 471 -16.74 10.20 -32.01
C ARG A 471 -18.19 10.47 -31.63
N ASN A 472 -19.11 9.70 -32.22
CA ASN A 472 -20.55 9.72 -31.92
C ASN A 472 -20.86 9.00 -30.60
N SER A 473 -20.10 9.32 -29.55
CA SER A 473 -20.29 8.79 -28.20
C SER A 473 -21.28 9.64 -27.41
N ARG A 474 -22.04 8.99 -26.53
CA ARG A 474 -22.93 9.62 -25.56
C ARG A 474 -22.58 9.04 -24.20
N SER A 475 -22.01 9.87 -23.33
CA SER A 475 -21.68 9.48 -21.96
C SER A 475 -22.69 10.07 -21.00
N TYR A 476 -22.97 9.37 -19.92
CA TYR A 476 -23.92 9.74 -18.87
C TYR A 476 -23.23 9.71 -17.52
N PHE A 477 -23.37 10.80 -16.76
CA PHE A 477 -22.77 10.92 -15.43
C PHE A 477 -23.82 11.20 -14.36
N GLN A 478 -23.61 10.63 -13.18
CA GLN A 478 -24.44 10.86 -12.00
C GLN A 478 -24.00 12.19 -11.36
N PRO A 479 -24.89 13.19 -11.20
CA PRO A 479 -24.51 14.50 -10.67
C PRO A 479 -23.94 14.43 -9.25
N LEU A 480 -22.91 15.22 -8.97
CA LEU A 480 -22.14 15.13 -7.72
C LEU A 480 -22.94 15.59 -6.48
N LEU A 481 -23.70 16.69 -6.57
CA LEU A 481 -24.39 17.28 -5.42
C LEU A 481 -25.37 16.31 -4.71
N PRO A 482 -26.20 15.51 -5.43
CA PRO A 482 -26.95 14.40 -4.84
C PRO A 482 -26.10 13.38 -4.07
N ILE A 483 -24.94 12.98 -4.59
CA ILE A 483 -24.04 12.01 -3.93
C ILE A 483 -23.49 12.58 -2.62
N LEU A 484 -23.07 13.86 -2.65
CA LEU A 484 -22.56 14.55 -1.46
C LEU A 484 -23.64 14.67 -0.38
N SER A 485 -24.87 15.00 -0.77
CA SER A 485 -26.03 15.08 0.14
C SER A 485 -26.40 13.71 0.72
N ALA A 486 -26.60 12.69 -0.14
CA ALA A 486 -27.08 11.36 0.26
C ALA A 486 -26.16 10.63 1.25
N TYR A 487 -24.85 10.89 1.19
CA TYR A 487 -23.88 10.26 2.07
C TYR A 487 -23.30 11.19 3.15
N GLY A 488 -23.63 12.49 3.15
CA GLY A 488 -23.10 13.47 4.11
C GLY A 488 -21.61 13.75 3.92
N LEU A 489 -21.21 14.10 2.71
CA LEU A 489 -19.81 14.22 2.28
C LEU A 489 -19.43 15.66 1.93
N THR A 490 -18.28 16.10 2.42
CA THR A 490 -17.65 17.37 2.03
C THR A 490 -16.66 17.14 0.89
N LEU A 491 -16.75 17.90 -0.20
CA LEU A 491 -15.82 17.83 -1.33
C LEU A 491 -14.43 18.35 -0.94
N LYS A 492 -13.36 17.63 -1.31
CA LYS A 492 -11.99 18.08 -1.09
C LYS A 492 -11.58 19.11 -2.16
N THR A 493 -11.52 20.38 -1.76
CA THR A 493 -11.08 21.51 -2.59
C THR A 493 -9.67 22.00 -2.25
N GLY A 494 -9.13 22.89 -3.09
CA GLY A 494 -7.85 23.59 -2.96
C GLY A 494 -7.66 24.64 -4.06
#